data_AF-A0A151JUI4-F1
#
_entry.id   AF-A0A151JUI4-F1
#
_cell.length_a   1.000
_cell.length_b   1.000
_cell.length_c   1.000
_cell.angle_alpha   90.00
_cell.angle_beta   90.00
_cell.angle_gamma   90.00
#
_symmetry.space_group_name_H-M   'P 1'
#
loop_
_entity.id
_entity.type
_entity.pdbx_description
1 polymer ?
#
loop_
_entity_poly.entity_id
_entity_poly.type
_entity_poly.pdbx_seq_one_letter_code
_entity_poly.pdbx_strand_id
1 'polypeptide(L)'
;MTETLEKALAPLLIIGSFCNLCMIEYPRGQSRAYLSYLYALAKWGSLIYFYYYPNLLSYWRKNDMKIYITDISPLVTITLILISFSHFKELKMCLRKLAIVDDSLEVLGVPKKYQRLRNWIIRIIVGWIVHIFYQLLLSNVIIFFVLQYDVILFLIITLSTFLMTYPEKVITLSALIPAVILGLVLHMCIRLFCKLFLLRLCVKIFPV
;
A
#
# COMPACT_ATOMS: atom_id res chain seq x y z
N MET A 1 -8.41 4.21 26.63
CA MET A 1 -8.99 3.72 25.36
C MET A 1 -7.94 2.81 24.73
N THR A 2 -8.17 1.49 24.65
CA THR A 2 -7.15 0.56 24.15
C THR A 2 -6.91 0.82 22.66
N GLU A 3 -5.67 1.17 22.31
CA GLU A 3 -5.23 1.16 20.92
C GLU A 3 -5.24 -0.30 20.45
N THR A 4 -5.93 -0.58 19.35
CA THR A 4 -5.92 -1.91 18.73
C THR A 4 -4.92 -1.91 17.58
N LEU A 5 -4.36 -3.07 17.25
CA LEU A 5 -3.48 -3.26 16.10
C LEU A 5 -4.08 -2.68 14.80
N GLU A 6 -5.39 -2.84 14.60
CA GLU A 6 -6.14 -2.28 13.47
C GLU A 6 -6.15 -0.74 13.46
N LYS A 7 -6.14 -0.10 14.63
CA LYS A 7 -5.96 1.37 14.74
C LYS A 7 -4.56 1.82 14.36
N ALA A 8 -3.53 1.02 14.66
CA ALA A 8 -2.16 1.35 14.27
C ALA A 8 -1.95 1.25 12.75
N LEU A 9 -2.57 0.26 12.10
CA LEU A 9 -2.50 0.03 10.65
C LEU A 9 -3.46 0.90 9.82
N ALA A 10 -4.42 1.57 10.47
CA ALA A 10 -5.44 2.35 9.78
C ALA A 10 -4.91 3.35 8.74
N PRO A 11 -3.83 4.13 8.98
CA PRO A 11 -3.31 5.04 7.97
C PRO A 11 -2.92 4.32 6.66
N LEU A 12 -2.33 3.14 6.77
CA LEU A 12 -1.90 2.33 5.63
C LEU A 12 -3.10 1.72 4.89
N LEU A 13 -4.10 1.24 5.64
CA LEU A 13 -5.32 0.69 5.04
C LEU A 13 -6.17 1.77 4.36
N ILE A 14 -6.20 2.98 4.93
CA ILE A 14 -6.90 4.14 4.33
C ILE A 14 -6.27 4.49 2.98
N ILE A 15 -4.93 4.65 2.93
CA ILE A 15 -4.27 4.99 1.66
C ILE A 15 -4.35 3.85 0.65
N GLY A 16 -4.25 2.60 1.11
CA GLY A 16 -4.51 1.41 0.29
C GLY A 16 -5.92 1.41 -0.31
N SER A 17 -6.93 1.84 0.47
CA SER A 17 -8.30 1.93 0.00
C SER A 17 -8.51 3.00 -1.07
N PHE A 18 -7.89 4.18 -0.93
CA PHE A 18 -7.86 5.20 -1.99
C PHE A 18 -7.25 4.71 -3.32
N CYS A 19 -6.27 3.80 -3.22
CA CYS A 19 -5.64 3.15 -4.37
C CYS A 19 -6.37 1.91 -4.88
N ASN A 20 -7.55 1.57 -4.34
CA ASN A 20 -8.32 0.35 -4.65
C ASN A 20 -7.65 -0.97 -4.24
N LEU A 21 -6.71 -0.94 -3.29
CA LEU A 21 -6.01 -2.11 -2.75
C LEU A 21 -6.64 -2.67 -1.46
N CYS A 22 -7.58 -1.94 -0.87
CA CYS A 22 -8.30 -2.33 0.35
C CYS A 22 -9.77 -1.90 0.26
N MET A 23 -10.67 -2.63 0.91
CA MET A 23 -12.08 -2.24 0.96
C MET A 23 -12.27 -0.97 1.80
N ILE A 24 -13.17 -0.10 1.35
CA ILE A 24 -13.59 1.09 2.07
C ILE A 24 -14.42 0.64 3.28
N GLU A 25 -13.95 0.98 4.48
CA GLU A 25 -14.65 0.76 5.73
C GLU A 25 -15.09 2.11 6.31
N TYR A 26 -16.27 2.58 5.88
CA TYR A 26 -16.92 3.74 6.48
C TYR A 26 -18.42 3.48 6.69
N PRO A 27 -18.93 3.42 7.93
CA PRO A 27 -18.22 3.53 9.23
C PRO A 27 -17.35 2.31 9.57
N ARG A 28 -16.40 2.52 10.49
CA ARG A 28 -15.39 1.53 10.91
C ARG A 28 -16.06 0.24 11.41
N GLY A 29 -15.75 -0.89 10.77
CA GLY A 29 -16.33 -2.20 11.11
C GLY A 29 -17.34 -2.74 10.09
N GLN A 30 -17.90 -1.90 9.20
CA GLN A 30 -18.78 -2.35 8.13
C GLN A 30 -18.10 -2.13 6.76
N SER A 31 -17.50 -3.19 6.21
CA SER A 31 -16.89 -3.12 4.88
C SER A 31 -17.96 -2.97 3.81
N ARG A 32 -17.95 -1.85 3.08
CA ARG A 32 -18.85 -1.63 1.94
C ARG A 32 -18.20 -2.16 0.67
N ALA A 33 -18.17 -3.50 0.55
CA ALA A 33 -17.55 -4.19 -0.58
C ALA A 33 -18.13 -3.72 -1.92
N TYR A 34 -19.45 -3.52 -1.99
CA TYR A 34 -20.13 -3.06 -3.21
C TYR A 34 -19.67 -1.66 -3.67
N LEU A 35 -19.62 -0.68 -2.75
CA LEU A 35 -19.14 0.67 -3.08
C LEU A 35 -17.66 0.67 -3.47
N SER A 36 -16.85 -0.17 -2.80
CA SER A 36 -15.43 -0.30 -3.13
C SER A 36 -15.22 -0.89 -4.53
N TYR A 37 -16.01 -1.90 -4.89
CA TYR A 37 -15.97 -2.50 -6.23
C TYR A 37 -16.41 -1.50 -7.29
N LEU A 38 -17.52 -0.81 -7.07
CA LEU A 38 -18.05 0.17 -8.02
C LEU A 38 -17.10 1.37 -8.18
N TYR A 39 -16.47 1.83 -7.09
CA TYR A 39 -15.44 2.86 -7.14
C TYR A 39 -14.19 2.40 -7.92
N ALA A 40 -13.72 1.18 -7.67
CA ALA A 40 -12.58 0.62 -8.38
C ALA A 40 -12.88 0.47 -9.88
N LEU A 41 -14.05 -0.07 -10.23
CA LEU A 41 -14.51 -0.24 -11.60
C LEU A 41 -14.65 1.10 -12.32
N ALA A 42 -15.27 2.10 -11.69
CA ALA A 42 -15.45 3.42 -12.28
C ALA A 42 -14.09 4.13 -12.51
N LYS A 43 -13.22 4.13 -11.50
CA LYS A 43 -11.91 4.78 -11.57
C LYS A 43 -10.99 4.11 -12.59
N TRP A 44 -10.82 2.79 -12.51
CA TRP A 44 -9.94 2.07 -13.42
C TRP A 44 -10.53 1.92 -14.82
N GLY A 45 -11.85 1.72 -14.94
CA GLY A 45 -12.54 1.73 -16.24
C GLY A 45 -12.36 3.06 -16.96
N SER A 46 -12.56 4.19 -16.25
CA SER A 46 -12.32 5.53 -16.80
C SER A 46 -10.86 5.73 -17.22
N LEU A 47 -9.89 5.37 -16.35
CA LEU A 47 -8.47 5.47 -16.65
C LEU A 47 -8.05 4.64 -17.87
N ILE A 48 -8.55 3.40 -17.98
CA ILE A 48 -8.26 2.52 -19.11
C ILE A 48 -8.85 3.10 -20.39
N TYR A 49 -10.12 3.50 -20.37
CA TYR A 49 -10.83 3.95 -21.55
C TYR A 49 -10.31 5.29 -22.08
N PHE A 50 -10.17 6.29 -21.22
CA PHE A 50 -9.79 7.65 -21.64
C PHE A 50 -8.29 7.83 -21.84
N TYR A 51 -7.45 7.08 -21.12
CA TYR A 51 -6.01 7.35 -21.08
C TYR A 51 -5.15 6.20 -21.61
N TYR A 52 -5.24 5.01 -21.00
CA TYR A 52 -4.32 3.92 -21.36
C TYR A 52 -4.60 3.32 -22.74
N TYR A 53 -5.87 3.09 -23.10
CA TYR A 53 -6.22 2.48 -24.38
C TYR A 53 -5.84 3.36 -25.59
N PRO A 54 -6.15 4.67 -25.63
CA PRO A 54 -5.70 5.54 -26.71
C PRO A 54 -4.17 5.65 -26.79
N ASN A 55 -3.49 5.75 -25.64
CA ASN A 55 -2.04 5.80 -25.61
C ASN A 55 -1.42 4.51 -26.16
N LEU A 56 -1.93 3.34 -25.75
CA LEU A 56 -1.48 2.04 -26.24
C LEU A 56 -1.66 1.91 -27.75
N LEU A 57 -2.83 2.29 -28.29
CA LEU A 57 -3.09 2.28 -29.73
C LEU A 57 -2.13 3.21 -30.49
N SER A 58 -1.92 4.42 -29.96
CA SER A 58 -1.03 5.41 -30.58
C SER A 58 0.44 4.97 -30.59
N TYR A 59 0.85 4.27 -29.53
CA TYR A 59 2.20 3.78 -29.33
C TYR A 59 2.47 2.56 -30.21
N TRP A 60 1.52 1.62 -30.27
CA TRP A 60 1.56 0.45 -31.16
C TRP A 60 1.69 0.86 -32.62
N ARG A 61 0.98 1.91 -33.06
CA ARG A 61 1.06 2.41 -34.44
C ARG A 61 2.42 3.01 -34.79
N LYS A 62 3.17 3.53 -33.81
CA LYS A 62 4.45 4.22 -34.02
C LYS A 62 5.68 3.31 -33.94
N ASN A 63 5.59 2.22 -33.17
CA ASN A 63 6.77 1.46 -32.73
C ASN A 63 6.86 0.04 -33.28
N ASP A 64 6.26 -0.25 -34.44
CA ASP A 64 6.34 -1.55 -35.12
C ASP A 64 6.07 -2.75 -34.19
N MET A 65 5.03 -2.66 -33.36
CA MET A 65 4.62 -3.71 -32.40
C MET A 65 5.63 -4.05 -31.28
N LYS A 66 6.58 -3.18 -30.95
CA LYS A 66 7.42 -3.37 -29.75
C LYS A 66 6.63 -3.10 -28.46
N ILE A 67 6.61 -4.10 -27.56
CA ILE A 67 5.95 -4.02 -26.25
C ILE A 67 6.97 -3.60 -25.18
N TYR A 68 6.64 -2.59 -24.38
CA TYR A 68 7.48 -2.13 -23.27
C TYR A 68 6.85 -2.49 -21.91
N ILE A 69 7.68 -2.51 -20.87
CA ILE A 69 7.27 -2.79 -19.49
C ILE A 69 6.18 -1.80 -19.02
N THR A 70 6.22 -0.56 -19.50
CA THR A 70 5.22 0.48 -19.22
C THR A 70 3.82 0.13 -19.73
N ASP A 71 3.72 -0.63 -20.82
CA ASP A 71 2.44 -1.02 -21.42
C ASP A 71 1.77 -2.16 -20.64
N ILE A 72 2.58 -2.99 -19.97
CA ILE A 72 2.12 -4.13 -19.16
C ILE A 72 1.70 -3.67 -17.75
N SER A 73 2.24 -2.55 -17.28
CA SER A 73 2.04 -2.05 -15.90
C SER A 73 0.56 -1.80 -15.53
N PRO A 74 -0.30 -1.23 -16.38
CA PRO A 74 -1.74 -1.10 -16.09
C PRO A 74 -2.43 -2.46 -15.92
N LEU A 75 -2.11 -3.45 -16.74
CA LEU A 75 -2.67 -4.81 -16.65
C LEU A 75 -2.28 -5.48 -15.34
N VAL A 76 -1.00 -5.40 -14.96
CA VAL A 76 -0.49 -5.90 -13.67
C VAL A 76 -1.20 -5.22 -12.51
N THR A 77 -1.49 -3.92 -12.64
CA THR A 77 -2.18 -3.19 -11.58
C THR A 77 -3.64 -3.66 -11.41
N ILE A 78 -4.36 -3.90 -12.51
CA ILE A 78 -5.73 -4.42 -12.47
C ILE A 78 -5.76 -5.81 -11.82
N THR A 79 -4.83 -6.69 -12.19
CA THR A 79 -4.75 -8.03 -11.58
C THR A 79 -4.44 -7.95 -10.09
N LEU A 80 -3.53 -7.07 -9.68
CA LEU A 80 -3.24 -6.82 -8.26
C LEU A 80 -4.45 -6.31 -7.48
N ILE A 81 -5.26 -5.43 -8.08
CA ILE A 81 -6.50 -4.94 -7.45
C ILE A 81 -7.50 -6.08 -7.26
N LEU A 82 -7.69 -6.92 -8.27
CA LEU A 82 -8.58 -8.09 -8.17
C LEU A 82 -8.10 -9.06 -7.07
N ILE A 83 -6.80 -9.35 -7.02
CA ILE A 83 -6.18 -10.19 -5.99
C ILE A 83 -6.35 -9.55 -4.60
N SER A 84 -6.18 -8.23 -4.51
CA SER A 84 -6.33 -7.52 -3.23
C SER A 84 -7.76 -7.62 -2.69
N PHE A 85 -8.77 -7.54 -3.57
CA PHE A 85 -10.16 -7.71 -3.18
C PHE A 85 -10.51 -9.15 -2.80
N SER A 86 -9.97 -10.15 -3.50
CA SER A 86 -10.22 -11.56 -3.17
C SER A 86 -9.62 -11.94 -1.81
N HIS A 87 -8.39 -11.49 -1.52
CA HIS A 87 -7.68 -11.82 -0.28
C HIS A 87 -7.95 -10.84 0.87
N PHE A 88 -8.76 -9.80 0.68
CA PHE A 88 -9.06 -8.83 1.74
C PHE A 88 -9.65 -9.48 3.00
N LYS A 89 -10.52 -10.48 2.83
CA LYS A 89 -11.11 -11.22 3.96
C LYS A 89 -10.05 -11.99 4.76
N GLU A 90 -9.08 -12.57 4.06
CA GLU A 90 -7.96 -13.30 4.67
C GLU A 90 -7.02 -12.34 5.40
N LEU A 91 -6.70 -11.20 4.79
CA LEU A 91 -5.93 -10.13 5.41
C LEU A 91 -6.56 -9.70 6.75
N LYS A 92 -7.88 -9.48 6.77
CA LYS A 92 -8.62 -9.10 7.97
C LYS A 92 -8.59 -10.19 9.04
N MET A 93 -8.72 -11.46 8.64
CA MET A 93 -8.59 -12.58 9.57
C MET A 93 -7.17 -12.68 10.14
N CYS A 94 -6.15 -12.46 9.32
CA CYS A 94 -4.76 -12.41 9.75
C CYS A 94 -4.52 -11.32 10.80
N LEU A 95 -5.02 -10.09 10.56
CA LEU A 95 -4.92 -8.99 11.52
C LEU A 95 -5.63 -9.29 12.84
N ARG A 96 -6.79 -9.96 12.82
CA ARG A 96 -7.49 -10.39 14.05
C ARG A 96 -6.69 -11.43 14.82
N LYS A 97 -6.14 -12.44 14.14
CA LYS A 97 -5.27 -13.45 14.78
C LYS A 97 -4.03 -12.80 15.40
N LEU A 98 -3.45 -11.83 14.69
CA LEU A 98 -2.27 -11.10 15.16
C LEU A 98 -2.58 -10.24 16.40
N ALA A 99 -3.78 -9.66 16.47
CA ALA A 99 -4.23 -8.94 17.67
C ALA A 99 -4.35 -9.88 18.89
N ILE A 100 -4.88 -11.09 18.72
CA ILE A 100 -4.99 -12.08 19.81
C ILE A 100 -3.61 -12.52 20.31
N VAL A 101 -2.65 -12.73 19.39
CA VAL A 101 -1.26 -13.06 19.75
C VAL A 101 -0.60 -11.91 20.50
N ASP A 102 -0.89 -10.66 20.14
CA ASP A 102 -0.35 -9.51 20.85
C ASP A 102 -0.98 -9.34 22.25
N ASP A 103 -2.28 -9.64 22.39
CA ASP A 103 -2.96 -9.67 23.69
C ASP A 103 -2.36 -10.74 24.63
N SER A 104 -1.98 -11.91 24.11
CA SER A 104 -1.31 -12.94 24.92
C SER A 104 0.13 -12.56 25.28
N LEU A 105 0.85 -11.85 24.39
CA LEU A 105 2.15 -11.25 24.69
C LEU A 105 2.06 -10.19 25.80
N GLU A 106 0.97 -9.43 25.86
CA GLU A 106 0.71 -8.47 26.93
C GLU A 106 0.52 -9.18 28.28
N VAL A 107 -0.25 -10.27 28.34
CA VAL A 107 -0.39 -11.11 29.55
C VAL A 107 0.95 -11.69 30.01
N LEU A 108 1.83 -12.03 29.07
CA LEU A 108 3.20 -12.45 29.38
C LEU A 108 4.06 -11.30 29.93
N GLY A 109 3.59 -10.05 29.97
CA GLY A 109 4.30 -8.88 30.47
C GLY A 109 5.08 -8.12 29.39
N VAL A 110 4.69 -8.19 28.11
CA VAL A 110 5.27 -7.35 27.04
C VAL A 110 4.37 -6.14 26.80
N PRO A 111 4.84 -4.90 27.02
CA PRO A 111 3.99 -3.72 26.83
C PRO A 111 3.66 -3.47 25.35
N LYS A 112 2.39 -3.14 25.08
CA LYS A 112 1.88 -2.74 23.76
C LYS A 112 2.56 -1.46 23.29
N LYS A 113 3.14 -1.48 22.09
CA LYS A 113 3.80 -0.32 21.45
C LYS A 113 3.10 0.12 20.16
N TYR A 114 1.76 0.04 20.13
CA TYR A 114 0.95 0.38 18.95
C TYR A 114 1.13 1.83 18.49
N GLN A 115 1.27 2.77 19.42
CA GLN A 115 1.51 4.17 19.07
C GLN A 115 2.84 4.37 18.33
N ARG A 116 3.90 3.66 18.76
CA ARG A 116 5.20 3.68 18.07
C ARG A 116 5.09 3.07 16.68
N LEU A 117 4.37 1.95 16.54
CA LEU A 117 4.11 1.31 15.26
C LEU A 117 3.32 2.25 14.32
N ARG A 118 2.25 2.89 14.82
CA ARG A 118 1.45 3.86 14.07
C ARG A 118 2.32 5.02 13.57
N ASN A 119 3.18 5.58 14.42
CA ASN A 119 4.08 6.66 14.02
C ASN A 119 5.09 6.20 12.95
N TRP A 120 5.58 4.96 13.05
CA TRP A 120 6.44 4.36 12.03
C TRP A 120 5.72 4.20 10.68
N ILE A 121 4.48 3.70 10.68
CA ILE A 121 3.65 3.57 9.48
C ILE A 121 3.39 4.93 8.85
N ILE A 122 3.02 5.94 9.66
CA ILE A 122 2.81 7.31 9.17
C ILE A 122 4.08 7.85 8.53
N ARG A 123 5.26 7.62 9.12
CA ARG A 123 6.53 8.06 8.52
C ARG A 123 6.80 7.41 7.17
N ILE A 124 6.50 6.12 7.01
CA ILE A 124 6.61 5.42 5.73
C ILE A 124 5.68 6.04 4.68
N ILE A 125 4.42 6.29 5.06
CA ILE A 125 3.42 6.89 4.16
C ILE A 125 3.84 8.31 3.74
N VAL A 126 4.29 9.13 4.69
CA VAL A 126 4.78 10.49 4.40
C VAL A 126 5.99 10.43 3.46
N GLY A 127 6.96 9.54 3.71
CA GLY A 127 8.11 9.36 2.83
C GLY A 127 7.71 8.96 1.41
N TRP A 128 6.74 8.05 1.28
CA TRP A 128 6.21 7.62 -0.01
C TRP A 128 5.51 8.76 -0.76
N ILE A 129 4.70 9.57 -0.06
CA ILE A 129 4.05 10.76 -0.65
C ILE A 129 5.10 11.78 -1.12
N VAL A 130 6.10 12.10 -0.29
CA VAL A 130 7.19 13.01 -0.66
C VAL A 130 7.94 12.50 -1.88
N HIS A 131 8.19 11.19 -1.98
CA HIS A 131 8.84 10.59 -3.13
C HIS A 131 8.03 10.77 -4.43
N ILE A 132 6.71 10.63 -4.37
CA ILE A 132 5.83 10.89 -5.53
C ILE A 132 5.95 12.36 -5.98
N PHE A 133 5.84 13.30 -5.04
CA PHE A 133 5.96 14.72 -5.36
C PHE A 133 7.34 15.08 -5.90
N TYR A 134 8.39 14.49 -5.35
CA TYR A 134 9.75 14.69 -5.82
C TYR A 134 9.94 14.21 -7.27
N GLN A 135 9.45 13.02 -7.61
CA GLN A 135 9.51 12.53 -8.99
C GLN A 135 8.72 13.41 -9.95
N LEU A 136 7.55 13.88 -9.53
CA LEU A 136 6.73 14.79 -10.34
C LEU A 136 7.44 16.14 -10.55
N LEU A 137 8.06 16.68 -9.51
CA LEU A 137 8.85 17.91 -9.59
C LEU A 137 10.03 17.76 -10.56
N LEU A 138 10.79 16.67 -10.48
CA LEU A 138 11.92 16.44 -11.39
C LEU A 138 11.48 16.39 -12.85
N SER A 139 10.43 15.62 -13.16
CA SER A 139 9.87 15.56 -14.51
C SER A 139 9.45 16.95 -15.00
N ASN A 140 8.76 17.71 -14.15
CA ASN A 140 8.28 19.05 -14.47
C ASN A 140 9.40 20.06 -14.71
N VAL A 141 10.48 20.02 -13.90
CA VAL A 141 11.65 20.88 -14.07
C VAL A 141 12.32 20.59 -15.43
N ILE A 142 12.50 19.32 -15.80
CA ILE A 142 13.06 18.96 -17.10
C ILE A 142 12.21 19.53 -18.24
N ILE A 143 10.89 19.33 -18.18
CA ILE A 143 9.97 19.79 -19.23
C ILE A 143 9.97 21.32 -19.33
N PHE A 144 9.92 22.03 -18.19
CA PHE A 144 9.85 23.48 -18.18
C PHE A 144 11.15 24.14 -18.63
N PHE A 145 12.29 23.70 -18.11
CA PHE A 145 13.59 24.31 -18.41
C PHE A 145 14.17 23.89 -19.76
N VAL A 146 13.96 22.64 -20.19
CA VAL A 146 14.56 22.11 -21.42
C VAL A 146 13.69 22.38 -22.65
N LEU A 147 12.36 22.30 -22.51
CA LEU A 147 11.44 22.34 -23.65
C LEU A 147 10.67 23.67 -23.80
N GLN A 148 10.86 24.63 -22.87
CA GLN A 148 10.29 25.99 -22.91
C GLN A 148 8.78 26.03 -23.21
N TYR A 149 8.01 25.14 -22.59
CA TYR A 149 6.58 25.05 -22.86
C TYR A 149 5.73 26.08 -22.09
N ASP A 150 4.61 26.46 -22.70
CA ASP A 150 3.58 27.34 -22.12
C ASP A 150 2.88 26.67 -20.91
N VAL A 151 2.31 27.48 -20.01
CA VAL A 151 1.75 27.08 -18.71
C VAL A 151 0.62 26.05 -18.85
N ILE A 152 -0.20 26.17 -19.90
CA ILE A 152 -1.29 25.22 -20.17
C ILE A 152 -0.72 23.85 -20.56
N LEU A 153 0.28 23.84 -21.44
CA LEU A 153 0.91 22.60 -21.87
C LEU A 153 1.67 21.94 -20.73
N PHE A 154 2.30 22.74 -19.86
CA PHE A 154 2.91 22.27 -18.63
C PHE A 154 1.91 21.48 -17.77
N LEU A 155 0.73 22.03 -17.49
CA LEU A 155 -0.30 21.34 -16.70
C LEU A 155 -0.75 20.02 -17.35
N ILE A 156 -0.94 20.00 -18.67
CA ILE A 156 -1.34 18.79 -19.41
C ILE A 156 -0.25 17.72 -19.32
N ILE A 157 1.02 18.10 -19.50
CA ILE A 157 2.14 17.15 -19.43
C ILE A 157 2.37 16.67 -17.99
N THR A 158 2.25 17.54 -16.98
CA THR A 158 2.32 17.14 -15.58
C THR A 158 1.22 16.13 -15.23
N LEU A 159 -0.01 16.37 -15.67
CA LEU A 159 -1.10 15.42 -15.45
C LEU A 159 -0.85 14.09 -16.18
N SER A 160 -0.38 14.15 -17.43
CA SER A 160 -0.05 12.98 -18.23
C SER A 160 1.06 12.14 -17.59
N THR A 161 2.15 12.77 -17.13
CA THR A 161 3.26 12.08 -16.44
C THR A 161 2.82 11.47 -15.11
N PHE A 162 1.95 12.14 -14.36
CA PHE A 162 1.34 11.57 -13.16
C PHE A 162 0.49 10.34 -13.49
N LEU A 163 -0.34 10.40 -14.53
CA LEU A 163 -1.18 9.28 -14.95
C LEU A 163 -0.36 8.08 -15.45
N MET A 164 0.72 8.31 -16.21
CA MET A 164 1.62 7.23 -16.66
C MET A 164 2.30 6.50 -15.50
N THR A 165 2.68 7.22 -14.45
CA THR A 165 3.39 6.65 -13.30
C THR A 165 2.45 6.11 -12.22
N TYR A 166 1.16 6.43 -12.28
CA TYR A 166 0.17 6.00 -11.30
C TYR A 166 0.10 4.46 -11.09
N PRO A 167 0.15 3.60 -12.13
CA PRO A 167 0.19 2.15 -11.96
C PRO A 167 1.37 1.68 -11.12
N GLU A 168 2.57 2.21 -11.38
CA GLU A 168 3.79 1.88 -10.61
C GLU A 168 3.66 2.25 -9.13
N LYS A 169 2.99 3.38 -8.84
CA LYS A 169 2.71 3.79 -7.45
C LYS A 169 1.77 2.81 -6.77
N VAL A 170 0.72 2.37 -7.46
CA VAL A 170 -0.21 1.37 -6.93
C VAL A 170 0.48 0.01 -6.70
N ILE A 171 1.35 -0.43 -7.62
CA ILE A 171 2.16 -1.66 -7.47
C ILE A 171 3.10 -1.53 -6.25
N THR A 172 3.75 -0.38 -6.09
CA THR A 172 4.63 -0.13 -4.94
C THR A 172 3.84 -0.21 -3.63
N LEU A 173 2.65 0.37 -3.58
CA LEU A 173 1.79 0.32 -2.41
C LEU A 173 1.25 -1.10 -2.13
N SER A 174 0.92 -1.87 -3.18
CA SER A 174 0.47 -3.26 -3.03
C SER A 174 1.57 -4.17 -2.50
N ALA A 175 2.85 -3.87 -2.77
CA ALA A 175 3.98 -4.56 -2.17
C ALA A 175 4.24 -4.08 -0.73
N LEU A 176 4.01 -2.79 -0.44
CA LEU A 176 4.23 -2.20 0.88
C LEU A 176 3.28 -2.76 1.95
N ILE A 177 2.00 -2.97 1.63
CA ILE A 177 1.00 -3.52 2.56
C ILE A 177 1.44 -4.87 3.18
N PRO A 178 1.71 -5.93 2.39
CA PRO A 178 2.16 -7.20 2.92
C PRO A 178 3.55 -7.11 3.54
N ALA A 179 4.46 -6.26 3.02
CA ALA A 179 5.78 -6.08 3.61
C ALA A 179 5.71 -5.53 5.05
N VAL A 180 4.83 -4.54 5.30
CA VAL A 180 4.61 -4.00 6.65
C VAL A 180 4.03 -5.07 7.56
N ILE A 181 3.05 -5.84 7.09
CA ILE A 181 2.42 -6.91 7.89
C ILE A 181 3.43 -8.02 8.21
N LEU A 182 4.20 -8.47 7.23
CA LEU A 182 5.24 -9.47 7.41
C LEU A 182 6.31 -9.00 8.39
N GLY A 183 6.76 -7.75 8.26
CA GLY A 183 7.70 -7.13 9.21
C GLY A 183 7.15 -7.08 10.64
N LEU A 184 5.84 -6.86 10.78
CA LEU A 184 5.15 -6.85 12.07
C LEU A 184 5.10 -8.26 12.69
N VAL A 185 4.73 -9.26 11.89
CA VAL A 185 4.73 -10.68 12.30
C VAL A 185 6.13 -11.13 12.71
N LEU A 186 7.14 -10.84 11.88
CA LEU A 186 8.53 -11.20 12.18
C LEU A 186 9.00 -10.57 13.50
N HIS A 187 8.71 -9.29 13.70
CA HIS A 187 9.05 -8.59 14.92
C HIS A 187 8.34 -9.16 16.17
N MET A 188 7.08 -9.61 16.04
CA MET A 188 6.40 -10.35 17.13
C MET A 188 7.04 -11.70 17.39
N CYS A 189 7.34 -12.48 16.34
CA CYS A 189 8.00 -13.78 16.47
C CYS A 189 9.34 -13.67 17.19
N ILE A 190 10.19 -12.71 16.80
CA ILE A 190 11.49 -12.50 17.45
C ILE A 190 11.31 -12.21 18.95
N ARG A 191 10.35 -11.35 19.32
CA ARG A 191 10.07 -11.06 20.73
C ARG A 191 9.59 -12.29 21.50
N LEU A 192 8.70 -13.08 20.91
CA LEU A 192 8.19 -14.31 21.50
C LEU A 192 9.34 -15.31 21.75
N PHE A 193 10.18 -15.55 20.74
CA PHE A 193 11.32 -16.45 20.84
C PHE A 193 12.33 -16.00 21.89
N CYS A 194 12.69 -14.70 21.92
CA CYS A 194 13.58 -14.17 22.94
C CYS A 194 13.02 -14.40 24.35
N LYS A 195 11.73 -14.19 24.56
CA LYS A 195 11.11 -14.33 25.89
C LYS A 195 10.98 -15.78 26.32
N LEU A 196 10.58 -16.68 25.43
CA LEU A 196 10.54 -18.13 25.68
C LEU A 196 11.94 -18.67 25.98
N PHE A 197 12.95 -18.21 25.26
CA PHE A 197 14.34 -18.59 25.50
C PHE A 197 14.81 -18.15 26.89
N LEU A 198 14.53 -16.89 27.27
CA LEU A 198 14.83 -16.37 28.61
C LEU A 198 14.11 -17.14 29.72
N LEU A 199 12.82 -17.45 29.53
CA LEU A 199 12.04 -18.27 30.47
C LEU A 199 12.65 -19.67 30.63
N ARG A 200 13.01 -20.31 29.51
CA ARG A 200 13.65 -21.63 29.52
C ARG A 200 15.03 -21.60 30.19
N LEU A 201 15.77 -20.50 30.04
CA LEU A 201 17.04 -20.28 30.70
C LEU A 201 16.84 -20.14 32.22
N CYS A 202 15.90 -19.31 32.66
CA CYS A 202 15.57 -19.13 34.08
C CYS A 202 15.13 -20.45 34.73
N VAL A 203 14.26 -21.23 34.09
CA VAL A 203 13.83 -22.53 34.62
C VAL A 203 14.99 -23.52 34.75
N LYS A 204 15.99 -23.46 33.85
CA LYS A 204 17.19 -24.31 33.94
C LYS A 204 18.21 -23.83 34.97
N ILE A 205 18.26 -22.53 35.28
CA ILE A 205 19.23 -21.94 36.22
C ILE A 205 18.75 -22.06 37.68
N PHE A 206 17.45 -22.27 37.91
CA PHE A 206 16.89 -22.61 39.21
C PHE A 206 16.42 -24.08 39.25
N PRO A 207 17.33 -25.08 39.27
CA PRO A 207 16.95 -26.41 39.69
C PRO A 207 16.70 -26.37 41.21
N VAL A 208 15.46 -26.66 41.61
CA VAL A 208 15.08 -26.95 43.00
C VAL A 208 15.73 -28.25 43.44
#